data_AF-A0A7V3T623-F1
#
_entry.id   AF-A0A7V3T623-F1
#
_cell.length_a   1.000
_cell.length_b   1.000
_cell.length_c   1.000
_cell.angle_alpha   90.00
_cell.angle_beta   90.00
_cell.angle_gamma   90.00
#
_symmetry.space_group_name_H-M   'P 1'
#
loop_
_entity.id
_entity.type
_entity.pdbx_description
1 polymer ?
#
loop_
_entity_poly.entity_id
_entity_poly.type
_entity_poly.pdbx_seq_one_letter_code
_entity_poly.pdbx_strand_id
1 'polypeptide(L)'
;MKALILVDLQNDFLPGGPMAVPGAEEVIPLANQLQGCFRLVVATQDWHPPNHGCFAANHPGRRVGEFIRLAKMLQVLQPVHCVQNTPGAQLAPNLLRTRINRIFRKGTDPAYDSYSAFFDLGHRQPTGLGTYLLERHVREVYLLGLATDQCIKFSALDAVGLGFKTFVIEDACRGLERRPGDVAAALKEMTAAGVTLVQSQALLTAPARLWKK
;
A
#
# COMPACT_ATOMS: atom_id res chain seq x y z
N MET A 1 4.06 -20.69 2.87
CA MET A 1 4.15 -19.67 3.95
C MET A 1 3.23 -18.50 3.63
N LYS A 2 2.71 -17.80 4.65
CA LYS A 2 1.86 -16.62 4.51
C LYS A 2 2.60 -15.36 4.97
N ALA A 3 2.41 -14.24 4.27
CA ALA A 3 3.00 -12.96 4.62
C ALA A 3 1.94 -11.87 4.78
N LEU A 4 2.14 -10.98 5.74
CA LEU A 4 1.38 -9.74 5.89
C LEU A 4 2.15 -8.59 5.27
N ILE A 5 1.49 -7.81 4.42
CA ILE A 5 2.02 -6.60 3.78
C ILE A 5 1.26 -5.40 4.35
N LEU A 6 1.95 -4.59 5.15
CA LEU A 6 1.43 -3.33 5.68
C LEU A 6 1.69 -2.22 4.66
N VAL A 7 0.65 -1.76 3.97
CA VAL A 7 0.78 -0.81 2.87
C VAL A 7 0.64 0.62 3.38
N ASP A 8 1.72 1.39 3.26
CA ASP A 8 1.77 2.86 3.38
C ASP A 8 1.10 3.44 4.64
N LEU A 9 1.31 2.80 5.80
CA LEU A 9 0.87 3.33 7.10
C LEU A 9 1.80 4.46 7.56
N GLN A 10 1.78 5.59 6.85
CA GLN A 10 2.69 6.74 7.03
C GLN A 10 1.96 8.00 7.50
N ASN A 11 2.70 8.91 8.12
CA ASN A 11 2.15 10.13 8.72
C ASN A 11 1.37 11.01 7.72
N ASP A 12 1.86 11.16 6.49
CA ASP A 12 1.19 12.02 5.51
C ASP A 12 -0.16 11.48 5.03
N PHE A 13 -0.45 10.20 5.29
CA PHE A 13 -1.74 9.57 5.01
C PHE A 13 -2.66 9.51 6.25
N LEU A 14 -2.17 9.91 7.43
CA LEU A 14 -2.97 10.00 8.66
C LEU A 14 -3.61 11.40 8.82
N PRO A 15 -4.57 11.58 9.75
CA PRO A 15 -5.14 12.89 10.03
C PRO A 15 -4.10 13.97 10.28
N GLY A 16 -4.24 15.10 9.60
CA GLY A 16 -3.29 16.22 9.62
C GLY A 16 -2.19 16.15 8.55
N GLY A 17 -2.03 15.02 7.87
CA GLY A 17 -1.15 14.87 6.72
C GLY A 17 -1.70 15.52 5.44
N PRO A 18 -0.83 15.89 4.48
CA PRO A 18 -1.22 16.52 3.21
C PRO A 18 -2.04 15.58 2.29
N MET A 19 -1.99 14.26 2.53
CA MET A 19 -2.73 13.22 1.81
C MET A 19 -3.58 12.36 2.76
N ALA A 20 -4.09 12.95 3.84
CA ALA A 20 -4.86 12.25 4.85
C ALA A 20 -5.99 11.41 4.24
N VAL A 21 -6.01 10.11 4.55
CA VAL A 21 -7.03 9.17 4.13
C VAL A 21 -8.12 9.12 5.23
N PRO A 22 -9.41 9.29 4.89
CA PRO A 22 -10.49 9.24 5.89
C PRO A 22 -10.48 7.94 6.71
N GLY A 23 -10.45 8.07 8.05
CA GLY A 23 -10.47 6.95 9.00
C GLY A 23 -9.17 6.14 9.07
N ALA A 24 -8.06 6.61 8.48
CA ALA A 24 -6.79 5.90 8.43
C ALA A 24 -6.22 5.51 9.80
N GLU A 25 -6.48 6.32 10.82
CA GLU A 25 -6.07 6.09 12.20
C GLU A 25 -6.66 4.79 12.79
N GLU A 26 -7.83 4.38 12.32
CA GLU A 26 -8.52 3.14 12.75
C GLU A 26 -7.78 1.89 12.27
N VAL A 27 -6.97 2.01 11.22
CA VAL A 27 -6.20 0.88 10.65
C VAL A 27 -5.02 0.51 11.55
N ILE A 28 -4.42 1.47 12.26
CA ILE A 28 -3.18 1.25 13.03
C ILE A 28 -3.37 0.20 14.16
N PRO A 29 -4.41 0.26 15.00
CA PRO A 29 -4.65 -0.77 16.01
C PRO A 29 -4.86 -2.17 15.42
N LEU A 30 -5.61 -2.29 14.32
CA LEU A 30 -5.83 -3.57 13.64
C LEU A 30 -4.53 -4.12 13.04
N ALA A 31 -3.74 -3.27 12.39
CA ALA A 31 -2.42 -3.63 11.87
C ALA A 31 -1.53 -4.19 12.99
N ASN A 32 -1.51 -3.55 14.16
CA ASN A 32 -0.72 -4.00 15.31
C ASN A 32 -1.15 -5.40 15.81
N GLN A 33 -2.45 -5.68 15.87
CA GLN A 33 -2.96 -6.99 16.27
C GLN A 33 -2.64 -8.06 15.24
N LEU A 34 -2.92 -7.78 13.96
CA LEU A 34 -2.78 -8.74 12.86
C LEU A 34 -1.34 -9.16 12.63
N GLN A 35 -0.35 -8.32 12.91
CA GLN A 35 1.07 -8.70 12.84
C GLN A 35 1.39 -9.97 13.65
N GLY A 36 0.67 -10.25 14.76
CA GLY A 36 0.85 -11.45 15.57
C GLY A 36 0.41 -12.76 14.88
N CYS A 37 -0.41 -12.68 13.84
CA CYS A 37 -0.96 -13.82 13.11
C CYS A 37 -0.02 -14.34 12.00
N PHE A 38 1.04 -13.61 11.67
CA PHE A 38 1.90 -13.91 10.53
C PHE A 38 3.36 -14.13 10.94
N ARG A 39 4.02 -15.09 10.26
CA ARG A 39 5.44 -15.37 10.47
C ARG A 39 6.35 -14.36 9.76
N LEU A 40 5.85 -13.76 8.68
CA LEU A 40 6.55 -12.76 7.89
C LEU A 40 5.66 -11.52 7.77
N VAL A 41 6.15 -10.40 8.26
CA VAL A 41 5.51 -9.10 8.13
C VAL A 41 6.47 -8.18 7.38
N VAL A 42 5.98 -7.54 6.34
CA VAL A 42 6.72 -6.50 5.62
C VAL A 42 5.87 -5.24 5.59
N ALA A 43 6.52 -4.09 5.46
CA ALA A 43 5.85 -2.82 5.28
C ALA A 43 6.31 -2.14 4.00
N THR A 44 5.47 -1.29 3.45
CA THR A 44 5.83 -0.38 2.36
C THR A 44 5.87 1.06 2.83
N GLN A 45 6.60 1.88 2.09
CA GLN A 45 6.57 3.33 2.23
C GLN A 45 6.58 3.96 0.85
N ASP A 46 5.66 4.89 0.61
CA ASP A 46 5.91 5.95 -0.36
C ASP A 46 7.13 6.74 0.07
N TRP A 47 8.03 6.99 -0.89
CA TRP A 47 9.35 7.52 -0.61
C TRP A 47 9.83 8.43 -1.74
N HIS A 48 9.07 9.50 -1.97
CA HIS A 48 9.23 10.37 -3.11
C HIS A 48 10.37 11.39 -2.92
N PRO A 49 11.28 11.56 -3.90
CA PRO A 49 12.21 12.68 -3.86
C PRO A 49 11.42 14.02 -3.93
N PRO A 50 11.97 15.13 -3.40
CA PRO A 50 11.26 16.41 -3.39
C PRO A 50 10.82 16.89 -4.79
N ASN A 51 11.57 16.53 -5.83
CA ASN A 51 11.29 16.87 -7.23
C ASN A 51 10.45 15.80 -7.96
N HIS A 52 9.75 14.91 -7.24
CA HIS A 52 8.97 13.84 -7.87
C HIS A 52 7.85 14.38 -8.77
N GLY A 53 7.70 13.77 -9.95
CA GLY A 53 6.80 14.25 -11.00
C GLY A 53 5.31 14.09 -10.69
N CYS A 54 4.93 13.33 -9.64
CA CYS A 54 3.53 13.26 -9.21
C CYS A 54 3.08 14.52 -8.46
N PHE A 55 4.00 15.36 -7.95
CA PHE A 55 3.64 16.53 -7.15
C PHE A 55 3.25 17.72 -8.02
N ALA A 56 2.07 18.31 -7.76
CA ALA A 56 1.62 19.52 -8.42
C ALA A 56 2.63 20.69 -8.28
N ALA A 57 3.32 20.77 -7.14
CA ALA A 57 4.34 21.79 -6.87
C ALA A 57 5.51 21.77 -7.86
N ASN A 58 5.77 20.64 -8.53
CA ASN A 58 6.84 20.49 -9.52
C ASN A 58 6.39 20.82 -10.96
N HIS A 59 5.16 21.27 -11.15
CA HIS A 59 4.60 21.64 -12.45
C HIS A 59 4.03 23.06 -12.43
N PRO A 60 4.79 24.07 -12.91
CA PRO A 60 4.34 25.47 -12.90
C PRO A 60 2.95 25.66 -13.54
N GLY A 61 2.06 26.35 -12.83
CA GLY A 61 0.70 26.65 -13.28
C GLY A 61 -0.31 25.49 -13.18
N ARG A 62 0.09 24.32 -12.65
CA ARG A 62 -0.79 23.17 -12.45
C ARG A 62 -1.29 23.07 -11.01
N ARG A 63 -2.44 22.43 -10.82
CA ARG A 63 -3.07 22.20 -9.52
C ARG A 63 -3.19 20.72 -9.19
N VAL A 64 -3.30 20.43 -7.91
CA VAL A 64 -3.67 19.09 -7.40
C VAL A 64 -4.98 18.63 -8.06
N GLY A 65 -5.02 17.36 -8.47
CA GLY A 65 -6.15 16.75 -9.16
C GLY A 65 -6.13 16.91 -10.69
N GLU A 66 -5.27 17.76 -11.26
CA GLU A 66 -5.09 17.80 -12.71
C GLU A 66 -4.37 16.54 -13.22
N PHE A 67 -4.76 16.11 -14.43
CA PHE A 67 -4.10 15.02 -15.13
C PHE A 67 -2.98 15.53 -16.03
N ILE A 68 -1.82 14.89 -15.96
CA ILE A 68 -0.68 15.12 -16.85
C ILE A 68 -0.20 13.80 -17.46
N ARG A 69 0.71 13.89 -18.43
CA ARG A 69 1.50 12.75 -18.88
C ARG A 69 2.85 12.75 -18.19
N LEU A 70 3.07 11.81 -17.29
CA LEU A 70 4.36 11.56 -16.67
C LEU A 70 4.95 10.28 -17.27
N ALA A 71 6.13 10.38 -17.91
CA ALA A 71 6.73 9.29 -18.67
C ALA A 71 5.76 8.55 -19.63
N LYS A 72 4.91 9.32 -20.33
CA LYS A 72 3.86 8.87 -21.27
C LYS A 72 2.63 8.20 -20.62
N MET A 73 2.63 8.00 -19.30
CA MET A 73 1.52 7.47 -18.53
C MET A 73 0.62 8.59 -18.00
N LEU A 74 -0.68 8.30 -17.87
CA LEU A 74 -1.62 9.24 -17.26
C LEU A 74 -1.35 9.31 -15.75
N GLN A 75 -1.07 10.50 -15.24
CA GLN A 75 -0.76 10.76 -13.84
C GLN A 75 -1.70 11.85 -13.31
N VAL A 76 -2.31 11.60 -12.15
CA VAL A 76 -3.01 12.65 -11.39
C VAL A 76 -2.01 13.37 -10.50
N LEU A 77 -2.02 14.70 -10.54
CA LEU A 77 -1.14 15.49 -9.68
C LEU A 77 -1.62 15.45 -8.23
N GLN A 78 -0.69 15.18 -7.32
CA GLN A 78 -0.89 15.07 -5.89
C GLN A 78 -0.31 16.29 -5.16
N PRO A 79 -0.78 16.61 -3.95
CA PRO A 79 -0.02 17.49 -3.06
C PRO A 79 1.34 16.83 -2.73
N VAL A 80 2.29 17.62 -2.23
CA VAL A 80 3.57 17.08 -1.75
C VAL A 80 3.31 16.19 -0.53
N HIS A 81 3.79 14.95 -0.57
CA HIS A 81 3.61 13.96 0.49
C HIS A 81 4.74 12.94 0.47
N CYS A 82 4.95 12.25 1.59
CA CYS A 82 5.89 11.15 1.76
C CYS A 82 7.29 11.45 1.21
N VAL A 83 7.75 12.69 1.38
CA VAL A 83 9.05 13.14 0.88
C VAL A 83 10.18 12.46 1.65
N GLN A 84 11.19 11.97 0.93
CA GLN A 84 12.32 11.24 1.54
C GLN A 84 12.93 11.99 2.73
N ASN A 85 13.17 11.25 3.81
CA ASN A 85 13.81 11.75 5.04
C ASN A 85 13.03 12.87 5.76
N THR A 86 11.73 13.04 5.48
CA THR A 86 10.87 13.95 6.23
C THR A 86 10.04 13.20 7.27
N PRO A 87 9.50 13.89 8.30
CA PRO A 87 8.55 13.29 9.23
C PRO A 87 7.31 12.70 8.53
N GLY A 88 6.84 13.34 7.47
CA GLY A 88 5.66 12.91 6.71
C GLY A 88 5.80 11.51 6.11
N ALA A 89 7.00 11.15 5.65
CA ALA A 89 7.30 9.84 5.09
C ALA A 89 7.54 8.74 6.13
N GLN A 90 7.63 9.07 7.42
CA GLN A 90 7.83 8.05 8.45
C GLN A 90 6.57 7.20 8.63
N LEU A 91 6.76 5.91 8.94
CA LEU A 91 5.65 5.07 9.39
C LEU A 91 4.99 5.70 10.62
N ALA A 92 3.69 5.51 10.76
CA ALA A 92 2.88 6.03 11.85
C ALA A 92 3.54 5.79 13.23
N PRO A 93 3.52 6.76 14.16
CA PRO A 93 4.21 6.67 15.44
C PRO A 93 3.70 5.49 16.30
N ASN A 94 2.40 5.19 16.20
CA ASN A 94 1.75 4.14 16.98
C ASN A 94 1.75 2.76 16.27
N LEU A 95 2.37 2.64 15.10
CA LEU A 95 2.55 1.35 14.43
C LEU A 95 3.69 0.58 15.10
N LEU A 96 3.42 -0.61 15.59
CA LEU A 96 4.42 -1.51 16.15
C LEU A 96 5.36 -1.98 15.04
N ARG A 97 6.64 -1.63 15.16
CA ARG A 97 7.66 -1.95 14.14
C ARG A 97 8.47 -3.20 14.46
N THR A 98 8.37 -3.72 15.68
CA THR A 98 9.20 -4.83 16.18
C THR A 98 9.00 -6.15 15.42
N ARG A 99 7.86 -6.34 14.76
CA ARG A 99 7.57 -7.52 13.93
C ARG A 99 7.84 -7.30 12.44
N ILE A 100 8.06 -6.05 12.00
CA ILE A 100 8.31 -5.74 10.58
C ILE A 100 9.71 -6.25 10.22
N ASN A 101 9.78 -7.26 9.35
CA ASN A 101 11.02 -7.88 8.94
C ASN A 101 11.79 -7.05 7.91
N ARG A 102 11.09 -6.33 7.05
CA ARG A 102 11.68 -5.47 6.02
C ARG A 102 10.70 -4.39 5.57
N ILE A 103 11.26 -3.22 5.24
CA ILE A 103 10.52 -2.11 4.64
C ILE A 103 10.94 -1.97 3.17
N PHE A 104 9.96 -1.87 2.28
CA PHE A 104 10.16 -1.65 0.85
C PHE A 104 9.69 -0.24 0.48
N ARG A 105 10.56 0.52 -0.17
CA ARG A 105 10.26 1.89 -0.58
C ARG A 105 9.86 1.90 -2.04
N LYS A 106 8.79 2.65 -2.35
CA LYS A 106 8.27 2.84 -3.71
C LYS A 106 8.16 4.33 -4.05
N GLY A 107 7.97 4.64 -5.33
CA GLY A 107 7.88 6.02 -5.82
C GLY A 107 9.20 6.81 -5.73
N THR A 108 10.34 6.12 -5.80
CA THR A 108 11.67 6.74 -5.57
C THR A 108 12.25 7.41 -6.82
N ASP A 109 11.78 7.05 -8.02
CA ASP A 109 12.21 7.64 -9.28
C ASP A 109 11.35 8.88 -9.58
N PRO A 110 11.93 10.09 -9.74
CA PRO A 110 11.15 11.30 -9.98
C PRO A 110 10.32 11.26 -11.28
N ALA A 111 10.66 10.39 -12.24
CA ALA A 111 9.95 10.29 -13.51
C ALA A 111 8.82 9.24 -13.51
N TYR A 112 8.71 8.38 -12.49
CA TYR A 112 7.74 7.29 -12.46
C TYR A 112 7.09 7.16 -11.09
N ASP A 113 5.78 7.34 -11.07
CA ASP A 113 5.00 7.06 -9.87
C ASP A 113 4.82 5.54 -9.67
N SER A 114 4.53 5.13 -8.43
CA SER A 114 4.42 3.72 -8.07
C SER A 114 3.40 3.54 -6.94
N TYR A 115 2.18 3.16 -7.32
CA TYR A 115 1.16 2.79 -6.36
C TYR A 115 1.36 1.36 -5.83
N SER A 116 1.75 0.43 -6.71
CA SER A 116 1.98 -0.94 -6.32
C SER A 116 3.22 -1.09 -5.44
N ALA A 117 3.10 -1.93 -4.42
CA ALA A 117 4.22 -2.39 -3.61
C ALA A 117 5.24 -3.23 -4.39
N PHE A 118 4.90 -3.71 -5.60
CA PHE A 118 5.71 -4.62 -6.40
C PHE A 118 6.43 -3.93 -7.56
N PHE A 119 5.79 -2.96 -8.21
CA PHE A 119 6.28 -2.32 -9.43
C PHE A 119 5.95 -0.82 -9.50
N ASP A 120 6.69 -0.09 -10.33
CA ASP A 120 6.25 1.23 -10.81
C ASP A 120 5.05 1.11 -11.77
N LEU A 121 4.37 2.24 -12.06
CA LEU A 121 3.20 2.25 -12.95
C LEU A 121 3.49 1.76 -14.37
N GLY A 122 4.74 1.80 -14.82
CA GLY A 122 5.15 1.28 -16.12
C GLY A 122 5.57 -0.18 -16.10
N HIS A 123 5.51 -0.85 -14.94
CA HIS A 123 6.05 -2.18 -14.69
C HIS A 123 7.51 -2.32 -15.15
N ARG A 124 8.28 -1.23 -15.09
CA ARG A 124 9.66 -1.19 -15.58
C ARG A 124 10.66 -1.64 -14.55
N GLN A 125 10.49 -1.19 -13.31
CA GLN A 125 11.37 -1.51 -12.20
C GLN A 125 10.60 -2.19 -11.07
N PRO A 126 11.03 -3.39 -10.64
CA PRO A 126 10.51 -4.00 -9.43
C PRO A 126 11.04 -3.29 -8.18
N THR A 127 10.22 -3.21 -7.13
CA THR A 127 10.64 -2.70 -5.80
C THR A 127 11.55 -3.68 -5.05
N GLY A 128 11.63 -4.93 -5.52
CA GLY A 128 12.28 -6.04 -4.85
C GLY A 128 11.40 -6.81 -3.86
N LEU A 129 10.17 -6.35 -3.57
CA LEU A 129 9.25 -7.04 -2.67
C LEU A 129 8.87 -8.44 -3.20
N GLY A 130 8.53 -8.54 -4.49
CA GLY A 130 8.16 -9.82 -5.11
C GLY A 130 9.25 -10.87 -4.97
N THR A 131 10.49 -10.53 -5.37
CA THR A 131 11.67 -11.38 -5.23
C THR A 131 11.88 -11.81 -3.79
N TYR A 132 11.82 -10.86 -2.84
CA TYR A 132 12.01 -11.14 -1.42
C TYR A 132 11.00 -12.15 -0.86
N LEU A 133 9.73 -12.07 -1.29
CA LEU A 133 8.67 -13.00 -0.89
C LEU A 133 8.86 -14.38 -1.52
N LEU A 134 9.23 -14.45 -2.81
CA LEU A 134 9.48 -15.71 -3.52
C LEU A 134 10.65 -16.48 -2.91
N GLU A 135 11.76 -15.81 -2.62
CA GLU A 135 12.95 -16.39 -1.95
C GLU A 135 12.62 -16.98 -0.57
N ARG A 136 11.55 -16.49 0.08
CA ARG A 136 11.07 -16.98 1.38
C ARG A 136 9.95 -18.00 1.27
N HIS A 137 9.66 -18.49 0.06
CA HIS A 137 8.62 -19.46 -0.23
C HIS A 137 7.23 -19.02 0.27
N VAL A 138 6.96 -17.72 0.17
CA VAL A 138 5.62 -17.17 0.39
C VAL A 138 4.72 -17.63 -0.75
N ARG A 139 3.51 -18.08 -0.40
CA ARG A 139 2.48 -18.53 -1.34
C ARG A 139 1.19 -17.72 -1.21
N GLU A 140 0.93 -17.21 -0.01
CA GLU A 140 -0.24 -16.38 0.27
C GLU A 140 0.22 -15.02 0.81
N VAL A 141 -0.33 -13.94 0.28
CA VAL A 141 -0.10 -12.58 0.76
C VAL A 141 -1.41 -11.97 1.24
N TYR A 142 -1.33 -11.28 2.37
CA TYR A 142 -2.44 -10.57 2.99
C TYR A 142 -2.07 -9.10 3.04
N LEU A 143 -2.90 -8.26 2.42
CA LEU A 143 -2.68 -6.82 2.34
C LEU A 143 -3.64 -6.11 3.29
N LEU A 144 -3.11 -5.11 4.00
CA LEU A 144 -3.87 -4.12 4.75
C LEU A 144 -3.19 -2.77 4.62
N GLY A 145 -3.90 -1.67 4.89
CA GLY A 145 -3.31 -0.34 4.89
C GLY A 145 -4.03 0.67 4.00
N LEU A 146 -3.28 1.55 3.36
CA LEU A 146 -3.78 2.76 2.71
C LEU A 146 -3.20 2.89 1.28
N ALA A 147 -3.90 3.45 0.30
CA ALA A 147 -5.35 3.61 0.24
C ALA A 147 -6.00 2.42 -0.50
N THR A 148 -7.19 1.98 -0.09
CA THR A 148 -7.92 0.84 -0.67
C THR A 148 -8.06 0.92 -2.19
N ASP A 149 -8.42 2.10 -2.70
CA ASP A 149 -8.68 2.41 -4.10
C ASP A 149 -7.42 2.72 -4.93
N GLN A 150 -6.25 2.77 -4.28
CA GLN A 150 -4.96 3.04 -4.91
C GLN A 150 -3.92 1.98 -4.53
N CYS A 151 -3.00 2.26 -3.60
CA CYS A 151 -1.85 1.40 -3.32
C CYS A 151 -2.24 -0.04 -2.95
N ILE A 152 -3.34 -0.24 -2.21
CA ILE A 152 -3.86 -1.59 -1.92
C ILE A 152 -4.31 -2.28 -3.20
N LYS A 153 -5.14 -1.61 -4.01
CA LYS A 153 -5.64 -2.14 -5.27
C LYS A 153 -4.52 -2.58 -6.20
N PHE A 154 -3.61 -1.67 -6.53
CA PHE A 154 -2.51 -1.96 -7.44
C PHE A 154 -1.59 -3.06 -6.90
N SER A 155 -1.30 -3.04 -5.60
CA SER A 155 -0.49 -4.10 -4.97
C SER A 155 -1.17 -5.46 -5.01
N ALA A 156 -2.49 -5.53 -4.80
CA ALA A 156 -3.23 -6.78 -4.81
C ALA A 156 -3.32 -7.36 -6.24
N LEU A 157 -3.55 -6.52 -7.24
CA LEU A 157 -3.58 -6.93 -8.65
C LEU A 157 -2.21 -7.48 -9.11
N ASP A 158 -1.11 -6.80 -8.74
CA ASP A 158 0.23 -7.27 -9.05
C ASP A 158 0.60 -8.54 -8.31
N ALA A 159 0.17 -8.69 -7.06
CA ALA A 159 0.38 -9.92 -6.29
C ALA A 159 -0.29 -11.12 -6.98
N VAL A 160 -1.51 -10.95 -7.51
CA VAL A 160 -2.17 -11.97 -8.33
C VAL A 160 -1.38 -12.24 -9.60
N GLY A 161 -0.94 -11.19 -10.32
CA GLY A 161 -0.14 -11.34 -11.53
C GLY A 161 1.19 -12.09 -11.32
N LEU A 162 1.77 -11.96 -10.13
CA LEU A 162 2.96 -12.70 -9.69
C LEU A 162 2.67 -14.13 -9.21
N GLY A 163 1.41 -14.56 -9.22
CA GLY A 163 0.99 -15.91 -8.84
C GLY A 163 0.84 -16.13 -7.33
N PHE A 164 0.81 -15.07 -6.52
CA PHE A 164 0.46 -15.21 -5.11
C PHE A 164 -1.04 -15.38 -4.93
N LYS A 165 -1.43 -16.28 -4.02
CA LYS A 165 -2.81 -16.28 -3.52
C LYS A 165 -3.00 -15.03 -2.67
N THR A 166 -3.87 -14.14 -3.14
CA THR A 166 -3.91 -12.77 -2.63
C THR A 166 -5.18 -12.52 -1.84
N PHE A 167 -5.01 -11.95 -0.65
CA PHE A 167 -6.08 -11.57 0.25
C PHE A 167 -5.98 -10.10 0.62
N VAL A 168 -7.12 -9.41 0.70
CA VAL A 168 -7.21 -8.05 1.26
C VAL A 168 -8.04 -8.11 2.53
N ILE A 169 -7.50 -7.58 3.62
CA ILE A 169 -8.17 -7.50 4.92
C ILE A 169 -8.98 -6.20 4.93
N GLU A 170 -10.24 -6.31 4.50
CA GLU A 170 -11.06 -5.18 4.06
C GLU A 170 -11.30 -4.14 5.16
N ASP A 171 -11.64 -4.59 6.36
CA ASP A 171 -11.86 -3.75 7.53
C ASP A 171 -10.58 -3.10 8.08
N ALA A 172 -9.41 -3.65 7.71
CA ALA A 172 -8.09 -3.08 7.98
C ALA A 172 -7.53 -2.26 6.80
N CYS A 173 -8.41 -1.79 5.90
CA CYS A 173 -8.05 -0.84 4.83
C CYS A 173 -8.95 0.40 4.89
N ARG A 174 -8.43 1.56 4.46
CA ARG A 174 -9.22 2.76 4.20
C ARG A 174 -8.84 3.37 2.86
N GLY A 175 -9.83 3.89 2.15
CA GLY A 175 -9.66 4.47 0.81
C GLY A 175 -9.75 5.98 0.81
N LEU A 176 -9.20 6.60 -0.23
CA LEU A 176 -9.28 8.05 -0.43
C LEU A 176 -10.70 8.50 -0.78
N GLU A 177 -11.46 7.66 -1.50
CA GLU A 177 -12.85 7.90 -1.91
C GLU A 177 -13.03 9.30 -2.55
N ARG A 178 -12.13 9.65 -3.49
CA ARG A 178 -12.11 10.98 -4.12
C ARG A 178 -13.41 11.27 -4.87
N ARG A 179 -14.04 10.22 -5.41
CA ARG A 179 -15.40 10.25 -5.92
C ARG A 179 -16.19 9.13 -5.25
N PRO A 180 -17.49 9.34 -4.98
CA PRO A 180 -18.34 8.29 -4.41
C PRO A 180 -18.27 7.00 -5.23
N GLY A 181 -17.85 5.91 -4.58
CA GLY A 181 -17.81 4.57 -5.16
C GLY A 181 -16.46 4.16 -5.75
N ASP A 182 -15.42 4.99 -5.67
CA ASP A 182 -14.05 4.62 -6.06
C ASP A 182 -13.56 3.40 -5.24
N VAL A 183 -13.86 3.35 -3.94
CA VAL A 183 -13.48 2.19 -3.08
C VAL A 183 -14.25 0.94 -3.46
N ALA A 184 -15.57 1.04 -3.65
CA ALA A 184 -16.40 -0.09 -4.05
C ALA A 184 -15.98 -0.64 -5.43
N ALA A 185 -15.66 0.24 -6.37
CA ALA A 185 -15.15 -0.13 -7.69
C ALA A 185 -13.79 -0.86 -7.58
N ALA A 186 -12.88 -0.36 -6.74
CA ALA A 186 -11.58 -0.98 -6.49
C ALA A 186 -11.71 -2.40 -5.91
N LEU A 187 -12.56 -2.59 -4.90
CA LEU A 187 -12.84 -3.91 -4.30
C LEU A 187 -13.44 -4.88 -5.33
N LYS A 188 -14.34 -4.39 -6.19
CA LYS A 188 -14.91 -5.19 -7.28
C LYS A 188 -13.86 -5.59 -8.32
N GLU A 189 -12.97 -4.67 -8.70
CA GLU A 189 -11.88 -4.94 -9.64
C GLU A 189 -10.91 -6.00 -9.07
N MET A 190 -10.52 -5.86 -7.80
CA MET A 190 -9.67 -6.83 -7.11
C MET A 190 -10.32 -8.22 -7.06
N THR A 191 -11.60 -8.31 -6.68
CA THR A 191 -12.29 -9.62 -6.60
C THR A 191 -12.46 -10.26 -7.97
N ALA A 192 -12.75 -9.48 -9.02
CA ALA A 192 -12.80 -9.97 -10.39
C ALA A 192 -11.45 -10.51 -10.89
N ALA A 193 -10.33 -9.97 -10.39
CA ALA A 193 -8.99 -10.46 -10.67
C ALA A 193 -8.61 -11.70 -9.83
N GLY A 194 -9.42 -12.13 -8.87
CA GLY A 194 -9.16 -13.32 -8.03
C GLY A 194 -8.60 -13.00 -6.63
N VAL A 195 -8.61 -11.75 -6.20
CA VAL A 195 -8.33 -11.37 -4.81
C VAL A 195 -9.48 -11.82 -3.92
N THR A 196 -9.17 -12.43 -2.78
CA THR A 196 -10.17 -12.79 -1.77
C THR A 196 -10.26 -11.71 -0.69
N LEU A 197 -11.43 -11.11 -0.51
CA LEU A 197 -11.68 -10.18 0.61
C LEU A 197 -11.94 -10.97 1.89
N VAL A 198 -11.30 -10.56 2.99
CA VAL A 198 -11.46 -11.16 4.31
C VAL A 198 -11.62 -10.09 5.37
N GLN A 199 -12.20 -10.46 6.51
CA GLN A 199 -12.33 -9.60 7.67
C GLN A 199 -11.25 -9.94 8.70
N SER A 200 -10.71 -8.94 9.41
CA SER A 200 -9.64 -9.10 10.41
C SER A 200 -10.03 -10.12 11.49
N GLN A 201 -11.30 -10.12 11.90
CA GLN A 201 -11.82 -11.03 12.91
C GLN A 201 -11.62 -12.51 12.54
N ALA A 202 -11.70 -12.87 11.26
CA ALA A 202 -11.47 -14.25 10.80
C ALA A 202 -10.01 -14.70 10.97
N LEU A 203 -9.07 -13.77 10.96
CA LEU A 203 -7.64 -14.03 11.16
C LEU A 203 -7.28 -14.05 12.65
N LEU A 204 -7.88 -13.14 13.44
CA LEU A 204 -7.64 -13.02 14.88
C LEU A 204 -8.23 -14.18 15.69
N THR A 205 -9.32 -14.79 15.22
CA THR A 205 -9.98 -15.93 15.89
C THR A 205 -9.50 -17.29 15.40
N ALA A 206 -8.70 -17.33 14.33
CA ALA A 206 -8.19 -18.58 13.80
C ALA A 206 -7.29 -19.28 14.86
N PRO A 207 -7.58 -20.54 15.25
CA PRO A 207 -6.79 -21.21 16.26
C PRO A 207 -5.32 -21.27 15.85
N ALA A 208 -4.42 -20.94 16.77
CA ALA A 208 -2.97 -20.80 16.56
C ALA A 208 -2.28 -22.00 15.87
N ARG A 209 -2.96 -23.16 15.82
CA ARG A 209 -2.49 -24.39 15.16
C ARG A 209 -2.54 -24.34 13.62
N LEU A 210 -3.32 -23.43 13.01
CA LEU A 210 -3.43 -23.32 11.55
C LEU A 210 -2.25 -22.61 10.87
N TRP A 211 -1.37 -21.97 11.65
CA TRP A 211 -0.27 -21.13 11.15
C TRP A 211 1.12 -21.80 11.25
N LYS A 212 1.18 -23.05 11.72
CA LYS A 212 2.42 -23.81 11.97
C LYS A 212 2.83 -24.78 10.84
N LYS A 213 2.36 -24.61 9.61
CA LYS A 213 2.82 -25.41 8.47
C LYS A 213 3.42 -24.54 7.37
#